data_AF-A0A1D7YSY4-F1
#
_entry.id   AF-A0A1D7YSY4-F1
#
_cell.length_a   1.000
_cell.length_b   1.000
_cell.length_c   1.000
_cell.angle_alpha   90.00
_cell.angle_beta   90.00
_cell.angle_gamma   90.00
#
_symmetry.space_group_name_H-M   'P 1'
#
loop_
_entity.id
_entity.type
_entity.pdbx_description
1 polymer ?
#
loop_
_entity_poly.entity_id
_entity_poly.type
_entity_poly.pdbx_seq_one_letter_code
_entity_poly.pdbx_strand_id
1 'polypeptide(L)'
;MKVQSIYTNRFVKKGLKFAADNGSLFVASASLALSTVARPLSIMATPNTDKQNKKYACAKSLASSVAGYMVMLVSSIPLAKAIKNIDENPHEYLKATTIKNLKNGEKELKSSSKYKFATQLFKLGLGFVIAAPKSILTCALIPPFMKKVFSKKEATPQHQKKNVSFTGMEGLSKRIGKIIDTSTVQKLTDKLHNTNYEFNMMALTDIIATGIFMHQTAKSKGIEQDRKKALMYNSAISTGLCVGGGYLIDKMSEKSTKNFIEKFAEVNKKSPNLDKYIEGIKIVKPAMIFGVMYYVFIPIISTFLADRFDGNKYISTKNK
;
A
#
# COMPACT_ATOMS: atom_id res chain seq x y z
N MET A 1 21.86 -1.07 30.03
CA MET A 1 22.36 -0.97 28.63
C MET A 1 21.92 0.35 28.00
N LYS A 2 22.83 0.96 27.22
CA LYS A 2 22.85 2.34 26.68
C LYS A 2 21.58 2.78 25.90
N VAL A 3 20.56 3.34 26.56
CA VAL A 3 19.41 4.00 25.88
C VAL A 3 19.76 5.43 25.43
N GLN A 4 20.77 6.07 26.03
CA GLN A 4 21.24 7.43 25.68
C GLN A 4 21.79 7.58 24.25
N SER A 5 22.16 6.47 23.59
CA SER A 5 22.82 6.51 22.27
C SER A 5 21.91 7.02 21.15
N ILE A 6 20.63 6.61 21.13
CA ILE A 6 19.71 6.97 20.02
C ILE A 6 19.29 8.44 20.08
N TYR A 7 19.05 8.97 21.28
CA TYR A 7 18.55 10.34 21.48
C TYR A 7 19.56 11.42 21.11
N THR A 8 20.86 11.11 21.14
CA THR A 8 21.94 12.05 20.81
C THR A 8 22.57 11.80 19.43
N ASN A 9 22.25 10.69 18.78
CA ASN A 9 22.88 10.24 17.54
C ASN A 9 22.73 11.26 16.40
N ARG A 10 23.86 11.62 15.77
CA ARG A 10 23.92 12.58 14.66
C ARG A 10 23.16 12.10 13.42
N PHE A 11 23.18 10.81 13.11
CA PHE A 11 22.43 10.23 11.98
C PHE A 11 20.93 10.26 12.24
N VAL A 12 20.49 9.95 13.47
CA VAL A 12 19.08 10.07 13.86
C VAL A 12 18.62 11.52 13.71
N LYS A 13 19.36 12.49 14.25
CA LYS A 13 19.04 13.92 14.12
C LYS A 13 19.00 14.40 12.67
N LYS A 14 19.95 13.96 11.83
CA LYS A 14 19.94 14.26 10.38
C LYS A 14 18.72 13.66 9.69
N GLY A 15 18.37 12.41 10.00
CA GLY A 15 17.19 11.74 9.46
C GLY A 15 15.89 12.41 9.88
N LEU A 16 15.77 12.81 11.16
CA LEU A 16 14.63 13.56 11.67
C LEU A 16 14.50 14.92 10.99
N LYS A 17 15.61 15.65 10.80
CA LYS A 17 15.59 16.93 10.08
C LYS A 17 15.19 16.75 8.61
N PHE A 18 15.73 15.74 7.94
CA PHE A 18 15.33 15.42 6.57
C PHE A 18 13.84 15.06 6.48
N ALA A 19 13.31 14.29 7.43
CA ALA A 19 11.89 13.94 7.46
C ALA A 19 10.99 15.13 7.79
N ALA A 20 11.43 16.07 8.64
CA ALA A 20 10.70 17.31 8.87
C ALA A 20 10.69 18.19 7.60
N ASP A 21 11.84 18.35 6.95
CA ASP A 21 11.97 19.18 5.75
C ASP A 21 11.31 18.53 4.51
N ASN A 22 11.23 17.19 4.46
CA ASN A 22 10.81 16.42 3.28
C ASN A 22 9.93 15.20 3.64
N GLY A 23 8.91 15.39 4.49
CA GLY A 23 8.11 14.31 5.07
C GLY A 23 7.53 13.33 4.04
N SER A 24 6.91 13.83 2.98
CA SER A 24 6.32 13.00 1.92
C SER A 24 7.38 12.15 1.21
N LEU A 25 8.55 12.73 0.92
CA LEU A 25 9.65 12.02 0.27
C LEU A 25 10.26 10.96 1.19
N PHE A 26 10.40 11.26 2.49
CA PHE A 26 10.83 10.30 3.49
C PHE A 26 9.87 9.10 3.55
N VAL A 27 8.56 9.35 3.71
CA VAL A 27 7.56 8.29 3.81
C VAL A 27 7.52 7.44 2.54
N ALA A 28 7.57 8.06 1.36
CA ALA A 28 7.61 7.34 0.09
C ALA A 28 8.87 6.47 -0.05
N SER A 29 10.04 7.02 0.28
CA SER A 29 11.33 6.30 0.19
C SER A 29 11.42 5.16 1.20
N ALA A 30 10.97 5.39 2.44
CA ALA A 30 10.91 4.36 3.48
C ALA A 30 9.94 3.24 3.08
N SER A 31 8.75 3.58 2.58
CA SER A 31 7.76 2.62 2.10
C SER A 31 8.30 1.80 0.94
N LEU A 32 8.98 2.44 -0.01
CA LEU A 32 9.63 1.76 -1.13
C LEU A 32 10.70 0.79 -0.64
N ALA A 33 11.63 1.24 0.21
CA ALA A 33 12.69 0.40 0.76
C ALA A 33 12.13 -0.79 1.56
N LEU A 34 11.15 -0.54 2.44
CA LEU A 34 10.51 -1.60 3.22
C LEU A 34 9.73 -2.58 2.33
N SER A 35 9.05 -2.10 1.29
CA SER A 35 8.31 -2.95 0.36
C SER A 35 9.19 -3.83 -0.52
N THR A 36 10.39 -3.35 -0.86
CA THR A 36 11.33 -4.03 -1.77
C THR A 36 12.33 -4.93 -1.05
N VAL A 37 12.61 -4.64 0.23
CA VAL A 37 13.58 -5.39 1.03
C VAL A 37 12.90 -6.10 2.20
N ALA A 38 12.31 -5.34 3.13
CA ALA A 38 11.81 -5.90 4.39
C ALA A 38 10.67 -6.89 4.17
N ARG A 39 9.71 -6.60 3.28
CA ARG A 39 8.58 -7.48 2.99
C ARG A 39 8.98 -8.80 2.33
N PRO A 40 9.80 -8.81 1.27
CA PRO A 40 10.40 -10.03 0.74
C PRO A 40 11.13 -10.87 1.80
N LEU A 41 11.99 -10.24 2.60
CA LEU A 41 12.74 -10.95 3.64
C LEU A 41 11.80 -11.55 4.70
N SER A 42 10.80 -10.79 5.14
CA SER A 42 9.82 -11.23 6.15
C SER A 42 8.99 -12.41 5.64
N ILE A 43 8.53 -12.35 4.39
CA ILE A 43 7.82 -13.48 3.75
C ILE A 43 8.72 -14.72 3.72
N MET A 44 9.97 -14.59 3.30
CA MET A 44 10.92 -15.71 3.21
C MET A 44 11.28 -16.29 4.60
N ALA A 45 11.37 -15.42 5.61
CA ALA A 45 11.68 -15.79 6.99
C ALA A 45 10.51 -16.44 7.75
N THR A 46 9.29 -16.43 7.20
CA THR A 46 8.10 -17.02 7.84
C THR A 46 8.35 -18.49 8.24
N PRO A 47 8.25 -18.88 9.52
CA PRO A 47 8.51 -20.26 9.92
C PRO A 47 7.39 -21.22 9.51
N ASN A 48 7.68 -22.52 9.38
CA ASN A 48 6.68 -23.57 9.17
C ASN A 48 5.70 -23.27 8.02
N THR A 49 6.23 -22.83 6.88
CA THR A 49 5.45 -22.52 5.68
C THR A 49 6.16 -23.06 4.45
N ASP A 50 5.40 -23.60 3.50
CA ASP A 50 5.93 -24.14 2.25
C ASP A 50 6.83 -23.13 1.50
N LYS A 51 7.96 -23.63 1.01
CA LYS A 51 9.00 -22.79 0.38
C LYS A 51 8.52 -22.18 -0.94
N GLN A 52 7.66 -22.87 -1.70
CA GLN A 52 7.09 -22.31 -2.93
C GLN A 52 6.01 -21.28 -2.62
N ASN A 53 5.17 -21.53 -1.62
CA ASN A 53 4.16 -20.56 -1.17
C ASN A 53 4.80 -19.24 -0.72
N LYS A 54 5.94 -19.29 -0.01
CA LYS A 54 6.75 -18.09 0.29
C LYS A 54 7.24 -17.38 -0.96
N LYS A 55 7.79 -18.12 -1.93
CA LYS A 55 8.28 -17.54 -3.19
C LYS A 55 7.16 -16.85 -3.98
N TYR A 56 5.99 -17.50 -4.09
CA TYR A 56 4.82 -16.92 -4.75
C TYR A 56 4.31 -15.67 -4.02
N ALA A 57 4.25 -15.68 -2.68
CA ALA A 57 3.88 -14.51 -1.89
C ALA A 57 4.90 -13.36 -2.09
N CYS A 58 6.20 -13.68 -2.14
CA CYS A 58 7.25 -12.69 -2.40
C CYS A 58 7.18 -12.14 -3.83
N ALA A 59 7.01 -13.00 -4.83
CA ALA A 59 6.88 -12.60 -6.23
C ALA A 59 5.65 -11.71 -6.43
N LYS A 60 4.52 -12.05 -5.82
CA LYS A 60 3.32 -11.19 -5.77
C LYS A 60 3.63 -9.84 -5.13
N SER A 61 4.32 -9.81 -3.99
CA SER A 61 4.68 -8.56 -3.31
C SER A 61 5.46 -7.63 -4.25
N LEU A 62 6.53 -8.15 -4.86
CA LEU A 62 7.37 -7.38 -5.80
C LEU A 62 6.60 -6.97 -7.06
N ALA A 63 5.85 -7.90 -7.64
CA ALA A 63 5.00 -7.65 -8.80
C ALA A 63 3.97 -6.57 -8.53
N SER A 64 3.36 -6.56 -7.34
CA SER A 64 2.34 -5.59 -6.96
C SER A 64 2.92 -4.20 -6.73
N SER A 65 4.12 -4.11 -6.15
CA SER A 65 4.84 -2.84 -6.01
C SER A 65 5.16 -2.22 -7.38
N VAL A 66 5.70 -3.02 -8.31
CA VAL A 66 6.02 -2.55 -9.67
C VAL A 66 4.75 -2.19 -10.45
N ALA A 67 3.75 -3.07 -10.44
CA ALA A 67 2.47 -2.81 -11.11
C ALA A 67 1.79 -1.56 -10.57
N GLY A 68 1.76 -1.39 -9.24
CA GLY A 68 1.18 -0.24 -8.59
C GLY A 68 1.87 1.05 -8.99
N TYR A 69 3.20 1.07 -8.98
CA TYR A 69 3.98 2.24 -9.39
C TYR A 69 3.73 2.61 -10.85
N MET A 70 3.82 1.65 -11.77
CA MET A 70 3.64 1.90 -13.21
C MET A 70 2.23 2.39 -13.54
N VAL A 71 1.20 1.73 -13.01
CA VAL A 71 -0.19 2.14 -13.26
C VAL A 71 -0.46 3.51 -12.64
N MET A 72 0.00 3.76 -11.41
CA MET A 72 -0.15 5.06 -10.75
C MET A 72 0.55 6.17 -11.53
N LEU A 73 1.78 5.94 -12.02
CA LEU A 73 2.52 6.94 -12.78
C LEU A 73 1.77 7.33 -14.05
N VAL A 74 1.32 6.34 -14.83
CA VAL A 74 0.56 6.60 -16.06
C VAL A 74 -0.76 7.30 -15.78
N SER A 75 -1.48 6.92 -14.72
CA SER A 75 -2.78 7.49 -14.40
C SER A 75 -2.73 8.85 -13.70
N SER A 76 -1.67 9.12 -12.94
CA SER A 76 -1.54 10.35 -12.15
C SER A 76 -1.11 11.55 -12.99
N ILE A 77 -0.38 11.35 -14.10
CA ILE A 77 0.02 12.44 -15.01
C ILE A 77 -1.19 13.24 -15.55
N PRO A 78 -2.20 12.62 -16.19
CA PRO A 78 -3.34 13.38 -16.70
C PRO A 78 -4.17 14.01 -15.58
N LEU A 79 -4.33 13.32 -14.44
CA LEU A 79 -5.02 13.88 -13.28
C LEU A 79 -4.28 15.07 -12.68
N ALA A 80 -2.96 14.98 -12.52
CA ALA A 80 -2.14 16.07 -12.00
C ALA A 80 -2.14 17.28 -12.93
N LYS A 81 -2.11 17.05 -14.25
CA LYS A 81 -2.27 18.12 -15.25
C LYS A 81 -3.64 18.77 -15.18
N ALA A 82 -4.72 17.98 -15.05
CA ALA A 82 -6.07 18.51 -14.90
C ALA A 82 -6.23 19.35 -13.62
N ILE A 83 -5.74 18.85 -12.47
CA ILE A 83 -5.76 19.60 -11.20
C ILE A 83 -4.92 20.88 -11.33
N LYS A 84 -3.73 20.81 -11.95
CA LYS A 84 -2.88 21.98 -12.17
C LYS A 84 -3.57 23.04 -13.04
N ASN A 85 -4.25 22.63 -14.11
CA ASN A 85 -5.02 23.56 -14.95
C ASN A 85 -6.15 24.24 -14.16
N ILE A 86 -6.82 23.50 -13.26
CA ILE A 86 -7.84 24.06 -12.36
C ILE A 86 -7.19 25.01 -11.32
N ASP A 87 -5.99 24.69 -10.83
CA ASP A 87 -5.26 25.54 -9.88
C ASP A 87 -4.84 26.88 -10.51
N GLU A 88 -4.36 26.85 -11.76
CA GLU A 88 -3.86 28.02 -12.49
C GLU A 88 -5.01 28.86 -13.09
N ASN A 89 -6.04 28.22 -13.65
CA ASN A 89 -7.17 28.89 -14.30
C ASN A 89 -8.53 28.41 -13.74
N PRO A 90 -8.83 28.63 -12.45
CA PRO A 90 -10.03 28.09 -11.82
C PRO A 90 -11.32 28.59 -12.46
N HIS A 91 -11.33 29.83 -12.98
CA HIS A 91 -12.51 30.45 -13.61
C HIS A 91 -12.89 29.83 -14.96
N GLU A 92 -11.95 29.13 -15.62
CA GLU A 92 -12.19 28.44 -16.89
C GLU A 92 -12.87 27.07 -16.67
N TYR A 93 -12.55 26.41 -15.55
CA TYR A 93 -12.98 25.03 -15.27
C TYR A 93 -14.04 24.91 -14.16
N LEU A 94 -14.23 25.94 -13.33
CA LEU A 94 -15.17 25.95 -12.21
C LEU A 94 -16.10 27.16 -12.26
N LYS A 95 -17.36 26.96 -11.87
CA LYS A 95 -18.34 28.05 -11.75
C LYS A 95 -17.91 29.03 -10.65
N ALA A 96 -18.17 30.33 -10.85
CA ALA A 96 -17.80 31.37 -9.88
C ALA A 96 -18.37 31.12 -8.46
N THR A 97 -19.59 30.59 -8.36
CA THR A 97 -20.22 30.18 -7.10
C THR A 97 -19.48 29.03 -6.42
N THR A 98 -18.97 28.07 -7.20
CA THR A 98 -18.20 26.93 -6.72
C THR A 98 -16.82 27.38 -6.23
N ILE A 99 -16.16 28.29 -6.94
CA ILE A 99 -14.88 28.89 -6.52
C ILE A 99 -15.05 29.64 -5.20
N LYS A 100 -16.12 30.43 -5.04
CA LYS A 100 -16.40 31.17 -3.79
C LYS A 100 -16.62 30.22 -2.61
N ASN A 101 -17.42 29.17 -2.81
CA ASN A 101 -17.71 28.16 -1.78
C ASN A 101 -16.47 27.35 -1.39
N LEU A 102 -15.64 27.00 -2.37
CA LEU A 102 -14.41 26.24 -2.15
C LEU A 102 -13.29 27.10 -1.57
N LYS A 103 -13.13 28.37 -1.94
CA LYS A 103 -12.14 29.29 -1.35
C LYS A 103 -12.38 29.55 0.14
N ASN A 104 -13.65 29.57 0.58
CA ASN A 104 -14.01 29.69 2.00
C ASN A 104 -13.27 30.82 2.76
N GLY A 105 -13.13 31.98 2.14
CA GLY A 105 -12.45 33.15 2.72
C GLY A 105 -10.94 33.23 2.49
N GLU A 106 -10.32 32.24 1.84
CA GLU A 106 -8.89 32.28 1.50
C GLU A 106 -8.61 33.03 0.19
N LYS A 107 -7.41 33.63 0.11
CA LYS A 107 -6.96 34.43 -1.05
C LYS A 107 -6.87 33.59 -2.33
N GLU A 108 -6.38 32.35 -2.22
CA GLU A 108 -6.18 31.42 -3.34
C GLU A 108 -7.02 30.15 -3.18
N LEU A 109 -7.45 29.53 -4.28
CA LEU A 109 -8.27 28.31 -4.25
C LEU A 109 -7.45 27.11 -3.73
N LYS A 110 -6.21 26.98 -4.18
CA LYS A 110 -5.26 25.92 -3.80
C LYS A 110 -4.91 25.89 -2.31
N SER A 111 -5.06 27.01 -1.60
CA SER A 111 -4.73 27.10 -0.18
C SER A 111 -5.87 26.60 0.71
N SER A 112 -7.11 26.68 0.23
CA SER A 112 -8.31 26.23 0.97
C SER A 112 -8.31 24.75 1.31
N SER A 113 -8.64 24.47 2.57
CA SER A 113 -8.84 23.11 3.08
C SER A 113 -9.96 22.34 2.37
N LYS A 114 -11.06 23.01 1.97
CA LYS A 114 -12.18 22.36 1.25
C LYS A 114 -11.77 21.91 -0.15
N TYR A 115 -10.98 22.73 -0.84
CA TYR A 115 -10.46 22.42 -2.15
C TYR A 115 -9.38 21.33 -2.10
N LYS A 116 -8.48 21.39 -1.12
CA LYS A 116 -7.51 20.31 -0.83
C LYS A 116 -8.20 18.98 -0.55
N PHE A 117 -9.28 19.00 0.24
CA PHE A 117 -10.09 17.82 0.49
C PHE A 117 -10.72 17.27 -0.80
N ALA A 118 -11.38 18.10 -1.60
CA ALA A 118 -11.98 17.67 -2.86
C ALA A 118 -10.95 17.08 -3.84
N THR A 119 -9.80 17.72 -4.01
CA THR A 119 -8.71 17.18 -4.85
C THR A 119 -8.14 15.87 -4.29
N GLN A 120 -8.10 15.71 -2.96
CA GLN A 120 -7.73 14.45 -2.30
C GLN A 120 -8.78 13.36 -2.53
N LEU A 121 -10.07 13.68 -2.55
CA LEU A 121 -11.13 12.74 -2.93
C LEU A 121 -10.95 12.20 -4.36
N PHE A 122 -10.62 13.07 -5.31
CA PHE A 122 -10.33 12.64 -6.68
C PHE A 122 -9.07 11.77 -6.77
N LYS A 123 -8.03 12.08 -5.99
CA LYS A 123 -6.81 11.24 -5.90
C LYS A 123 -7.09 9.88 -5.27
N LEU A 124 -7.92 9.83 -4.23
CA LEU A 124 -8.35 8.57 -3.59
C LEU A 124 -9.25 7.76 -4.53
N GLY A 125 -10.18 8.41 -5.20
CA GLY A 125 -11.04 7.80 -6.22
C GLY A 125 -10.25 7.25 -7.42
N LEU A 126 -9.14 7.87 -7.79
CA LEU A 126 -8.24 7.30 -8.80
C LEU A 126 -7.72 5.92 -8.38
N GLY A 127 -7.44 5.73 -7.08
CA GLY A 127 -7.05 4.44 -6.50
C GLY A 127 -8.02 3.31 -6.85
N PHE A 128 -9.32 3.59 -6.81
CA PHE A 128 -10.37 2.66 -7.18
C PHE A 128 -10.37 2.33 -8.68
N VAL A 129 -10.22 3.33 -9.55
CA VAL A 129 -10.14 3.15 -11.01
C VAL A 129 -8.95 2.28 -11.38
N ILE A 130 -7.81 2.51 -10.74
CA ILE A 130 -6.57 1.78 -11.05
C ILE A 130 -6.45 0.43 -10.35
N ALA A 131 -7.31 0.12 -9.37
CA ALA A 131 -7.26 -1.13 -8.61
C ALA A 131 -7.31 -2.35 -9.55
N ALA A 132 -8.20 -2.31 -10.54
CA ALA A 132 -8.36 -3.39 -11.50
C ALA A 132 -7.13 -3.56 -12.42
N PRO A 133 -6.66 -2.54 -13.16
CA PRO A 133 -5.49 -2.70 -14.01
C PRO A 133 -4.22 -3.04 -13.20
N LYS A 134 -4.06 -2.48 -11.99
CA LYS A 134 -2.99 -2.87 -11.07
C LYS A 134 -3.02 -4.36 -10.74
N SER A 135 -4.18 -4.91 -10.36
CA SER A 135 -4.32 -6.33 -10.00
C SER A 135 -4.11 -7.26 -11.19
N ILE A 136 -4.57 -6.87 -12.39
CA ILE A 136 -4.34 -7.61 -13.64
C ILE A 136 -2.84 -7.66 -13.95
N LEU A 137 -2.18 -6.50 -13.94
CA LEU A 137 -0.75 -6.39 -14.22
C LEU A 137 0.07 -7.13 -13.16
N THR A 138 -0.30 -7.04 -11.88
CA THR A 138 0.33 -7.80 -10.80
C THR A 138 0.29 -9.30 -11.11
N CYS A 139 -0.89 -9.84 -11.44
CA CYS A 139 -1.05 -11.26 -11.78
C CYS A 139 -0.19 -11.68 -12.99
N ALA A 140 -0.10 -10.82 -14.01
CA ALA A 140 0.73 -11.05 -15.19
C ALA A 140 2.24 -10.99 -14.90
N LEU A 141 2.65 -10.20 -13.91
CA LEU A 141 4.05 -10.04 -13.50
C LEU A 141 4.54 -11.10 -12.51
N ILE A 142 3.66 -11.83 -11.83
CA ILE A 142 4.06 -12.90 -10.90
C ILE A 142 4.96 -13.96 -11.59
N PRO A 143 4.60 -14.54 -12.74
CA PRO A 143 5.46 -15.53 -13.41
C PRO A 143 6.87 -15.03 -13.77
N PRO A 144 7.06 -13.86 -14.40
CA PRO A 144 8.41 -13.36 -14.67
C PRO A 144 9.19 -13.03 -13.40
N PHE A 145 8.55 -12.54 -12.34
CA PHE A 145 9.22 -12.35 -11.03
C PHE A 145 9.65 -13.68 -10.42
N MET A 146 8.80 -14.72 -10.47
CA MET A 146 9.15 -16.06 -10.02
C MET A 146 10.40 -16.58 -10.75
N LYS A 147 10.44 -16.43 -12.08
CA LYS A 147 11.59 -16.86 -12.89
C LYS A 147 12.87 -16.06 -12.60
N LYS A 148 12.77 -14.72 -12.50
CA LYS A 148 13.94 -13.85 -12.38
C LYS A 148 14.53 -13.82 -10.96
N VAL A 149 13.68 -13.92 -9.94
CA VAL A 149 14.11 -13.81 -8.53
C VAL A 149 14.42 -15.18 -7.93
N PHE A 150 13.77 -16.27 -8.38
CA PHE A 150 13.80 -17.55 -7.69
C PHE A 150 14.24 -18.78 -8.51
N SER A 151 14.58 -18.64 -9.79
CA SER A 151 15.10 -19.77 -10.60
C SER A 151 16.63 -19.80 -10.69
N LYS A 152 17.19 -20.96 -10.28
CA LYS A 152 18.38 -21.60 -10.88
C LYS A 152 17.92 -22.24 -12.22
N LYS A 153 18.80 -22.28 -13.24
CA LYS A 153 18.52 -22.81 -14.59
C LYS A 153 17.81 -24.16 -14.53
N GLU A 154 16.59 -24.26 -15.09
CA GLU A 154 16.11 -25.44 -15.82
C GLU A 154 14.88 -25.12 -16.68
N ALA A 155 14.92 -25.68 -17.89
CA ALA A 155 13.98 -25.74 -19.02
C ALA A 155 13.39 -24.43 -19.61
N THR A 156 13.66 -24.30 -20.91
CA THR A 156 13.40 -23.24 -21.89
C THR A 156 11.93 -22.77 -21.97
N PRO A 157 11.68 -21.46 -22.20
CA PRO A 157 10.35 -20.86 -22.17
C PRO A 157 9.56 -21.10 -23.46
N GLN A 158 8.25 -21.40 -23.34
CA GLN A 158 7.31 -21.04 -24.41
C GLN A 158 7.17 -19.51 -24.41
N HIS A 159 7.83 -18.86 -25.36
CA HIS A 159 7.54 -17.49 -25.74
C HIS A 159 6.07 -17.39 -26.16
N GLN A 160 5.21 -16.83 -25.30
CA GLN A 160 4.06 -16.09 -25.77
C GLN A 160 4.34 -14.61 -25.53
N LYS A 161 4.77 -13.92 -26.59
CA LYS A 161 4.49 -12.49 -26.75
C LYS A 161 2.97 -12.36 -26.74
N LYS A 162 2.37 -12.15 -25.57
CA LYS A 162 1.03 -11.59 -25.52
C LYS A 162 1.17 -10.09 -25.64
N ASN A 163 0.67 -9.55 -26.75
CA ASN A 163 0.27 -8.15 -26.78
C ASN A 163 -0.62 -7.92 -25.56
N VAL A 164 -0.13 -7.13 -24.62
CA VAL A 164 -0.95 -6.64 -23.51
C VAL A 164 -1.83 -5.55 -24.12
N SER A 165 -2.87 -5.97 -24.84
CA SER A 165 -3.89 -5.03 -25.29
C SER A 165 -4.72 -4.64 -24.07
N PHE A 166 -4.57 -3.39 -23.65
CA PHE A 166 -5.45 -2.75 -22.67
C PHE A 166 -6.80 -2.49 -23.35
N THR A 167 -7.53 -3.56 -23.68
CA THR A 167 -8.81 -3.47 -24.37
C THR A 167 -9.91 -3.17 -23.35
N GLY A 168 -10.33 -1.90 -23.34
CA GLY A 168 -11.68 -1.47 -22.99
C GLY A 168 -11.96 -1.21 -21.50
N MET A 169 -11.90 0.07 -21.11
CA MET A 169 -12.38 0.59 -19.83
C MET A 169 -13.86 0.21 -19.54
N GLU A 170 -14.65 -0.03 -20.59
CA GLU A 170 -16.06 -0.41 -20.54
C GLU A 170 -16.33 -1.83 -19.98
N GLY A 171 -15.48 -2.80 -20.34
CA GLY A 171 -15.56 -4.17 -19.81
C GLY A 171 -15.01 -4.29 -18.38
N LEU A 172 -14.08 -3.38 -18.03
CA LEU A 172 -13.53 -3.23 -16.69
C LEU A 172 -14.60 -2.75 -15.70
N SER A 173 -15.38 -1.73 -16.08
CA SER A 173 -16.48 -1.19 -15.27
C SER A 173 -17.55 -2.24 -14.95
N LYS A 174 -17.95 -3.08 -15.93
CA LYS A 174 -18.88 -4.20 -15.68
C LYS A 174 -18.32 -5.25 -14.72
N ARG A 175 -17.00 -5.49 -14.74
CA ARG A 175 -16.33 -6.45 -13.85
C ARG A 175 -16.11 -5.89 -12.44
N ILE A 176 -15.79 -4.60 -12.34
CA ILE A 176 -15.71 -3.85 -11.08
C ILE A 176 -17.10 -3.80 -10.42
N GLY A 177 -18.15 -3.50 -11.20
CA GLY A 177 -19.55 -3.53 -10.75
C GLY A 177 -19.93 -4.85 -10.09
N LYS A 178 -19.63 -5.99 -10.73
CA LYS A 178 -19.90 -7.33 -10.14
C LYS A 178 -19.19 -7.58 -8.80
N ILE A 179 -18.03 -6.97 -8.57
CA ILE A 179 -17.29 -7.13 -7.31
C ILE A 179 -17.88 -6.22 -6.24
N ILE A 180 -18.29 -5.00 -6.60
CA ILE A 180 -19.01 -4.07 -5.72
C ILE A 180 -20.37 -4.67 -5.30
N ASP A 181 -21.05 -5.35 -6.21
CA ASP A 181 -22.34 -6.00 -5.99
C ASP A 181 -22.25 -7.27 -5.12
N THR A 182 -21.05 -7.68 -4.71
CA THR A 182 -20.91 -8.83 -3.81
C THR A 182 -21.37 -8.43 -2.40
N SER A 183 -22.18 -9.29 -1.76
CA SER A 183 -22.77 -9.05 -0.43
C SER A 183 -21.75 -8.71 0.67
N THR A 184 -20.50 -9.15 0.53
CA THR A 184 -19.40 -8.80 1.44
C THR A 184 -18.97 -7.34 1.25
N VAL A 185 -18.88 -6.87 0.02
CA VAL A 185 -18.50 -5.49 -0.30
C VAL A 185 -19.62 -4.53 0.07
N GLN A 186 -20.87 -4.88 -0.22
CA GLN A 186 -22.03 -4.07 0.18
C GLN A 186 -22.14 -3.93 1.71
N LYS A 187 -22.05 -5.03 2.47
CA LYS A 187 -22.07 -4.99 3.95
C LYS A 187 -20.90 -4.21 4.57
N LEU A 188 -19.74 -4.21 3.90
CA LEU A 188 -18.59 -3.41 4.32
C LEU A 188 -18.81 -1.92 4.01
N THR A 189 -19.32 -1.59 2.82
CA THR A 189 -19.71 -0.22 2.46
C THR A 189 -20.73 0.34 3.45
N ASP A 190 -21.75 -0.44 3.80
CA ASP A 190 -22.78 -0.02 4.77
C ASP A 190 -22.22 0.18 6.18
N LYS A 191 -21.20 -0.56 6.59
CA LYS A 191 -20.52 -0.34 7.89
C LYS A 191 -19.57 0.85 7.88
N LEU A 192 -18.99 1.16 6.71
CA LEU A 192 -17.91 2.14 6.58
C LEU A 192 -18.40 3.50 6.02
N HIS A 193 -19.63 3.64 5.54
CA HIS A 193 -20.07 4.92 4.96
C HIS A 193 -20.19 6.08 5.97
N ASN A 194 -20.43 5.79 7.26
CA ASN A 194 -20.66 6.79 8.32
C ASN A 194 -19.44 7.10 9.22
N THR A 195 -18.25 6.63 8.86
CA THR A 195 -17.00 6.90 9.62
C THR A 195 -15.94 7.53 8.71
N ASN A 196 -14.75 7.85 9.24
CA ASN A 196 -13.63 8.50 8.56
C ASN A 196 -13.52 8.14 7.05
N TYR A 197 -14.10 9.00 6.21
CA TYR A 197 -14.35 8.72 4.80
C TYR A 197 -13.06 8.39 4.03
N GLU A 198 -11.95 9.05 4.37
CA GLU A 198 -10.65 8.82 3.73
C GLU A 198 -10.14 7.40 4.00
N PHE A 199 -10.17 6.97 5.26
CA PHE A 199 -9.77 5.61 5.63
C PHE A 199 -10.71 4.57 5.01
N ASN A 200 -12.02 4.85 5.01
CA ASN A 200 -13.03 3.93 4.48
C ASN A 200 -12.93 3.75 2.97
N MET A 201 -12.64 4.83 2.24
CA MET A 201 -12.37 4.76 0.80
C MET A 201 -11.08 3.99 0.48
N MET A 202 -10.03 4.17 1.30
CA MET A 202 -8.79 3.38 1.17
C MET A 202 -9.05 1.89 1.45
N ALA A 203 -9.75 1.57 2.54
CA ALA A 203 -10.10 0.19 2.89
C ALA A 203 -10.94 -0.48 1.80
N LEU A 204 -11.96 0.21 1.28
CA LEU A 204 -12.81 -0.28 0.19
C LEU A 204 -11.99 -0.53 -1.09
N THR A 205 -11.10 0.39 -1.44
CA THR A 205 -10.20 0.25 -2.59
C THR A 205 -9.32 -0.99 -2.47
N ASP A 206 -8.74 -1.23 -1.28
CA ASP A 206 -7.90 -2.39 -1.02
C ASP A 206 -8.68 -3.71 -1.07
N ILE A 207 -9.91 -3.73 -0.55
CA ILE A 207 -10.83 -4.89 -0.64
C ILE A 207 -11.13 -5.22 -2.10
N ILE A 208 -11.48 -4.22 -2.91
CA ILE A 208 -11.79 -4.40 -4.33
C ILE A 208 -10.55 -4.87 -5.09
N ALA A 209 -9.41 -4.22 -4.89
CA ALA A 209 -8.14 -4.60 -5.51
C ALA A 209 -7.80 -6.07 -5.20
N THR A 210 -8.03 -6.49 -3.95
CA THR A 210 -7.82 -7.87 -3.48
C THR A 210 -8.78 -8.84 -4.15
N GLY A 211 -10.08 -8.52 -4.21
CA GLY A 211 -11.09 -9.34 -4.88
C GLY A 211 -10.78 -9.54 -6.36
N ILE A 212 -10.39 -8.46 -7.06
CA ILE A 212 -9.96 -8.53 -8.46
C ILE A 212 -8.71 -9.39 -8.61
N PHE A 213 -7.72 -9.19 -7.74
CA PHE A 213 -6.50 -9.99 -7.76
C PHE A 213 -6.78 -11.48 -7.57
N MET A 214 -7.65 -11.84 -6.62
CA MET A 214 -8.05 -13.22 -6.37
C MET A 214 -8.77 -13.82 -7.58
N HIS A 215 -9.72 -13.08 -8.16
CA HIS A 215 -10.42 -13.50 -9.37
C HIS A 215 -9.46 -13.77 -10.54
N GLN A 216 -8.50 -12.86 -10.75
CA GLN A 216 -7.49 -13.00 -11.80
C GLN A 216 -6.49 -14.12 -11.51
N THR A 217 -6.17 -14.36 -10.23
CA THR A 217 -5.31 -15.47 -9.81
C THR A 217 -5.99 -16.81 -10.10
N ALA A 218 -7.26 -16.96 -9.76
CA ALA A 218 -8.05 -18.17 -10.04
C ALA A 218 -8.02 -18.52 -11.55
N LYS A 219 -8.18 -17.52 -12.42
CA LYS A 219 -8.21 -17.68 -13.87
C LYS A 219 -6.83 -17.70 -14.55
N SER A 220 -5.76 -17.39 -13.83
CA SER A 220 -4.42 -17.29 -14.41
C SER A 220 -3.92 -18.65 -14.92
N LYS A 221 -3.40 -18.68 -16.15
CA LYS A 221 -2.70 -19.87 -16.69
C LYS A 221 -1.21 -19.89 -16.32
N GLY A 222 -0.65 -18.77 -15.85
CA GLY A 222 0.78 -18.65 -15.52
C GLY A 222 1.12 -18.92 -14.05
N ILE A 223 0.11 -19.06 -13.19
CA ILE A 223 0.28 -19.41 -11.78
C ILE A 223 -0.11 -20.88 -11.62
N GLU A 224 0.77 -21.66 -11.00
CA GLU A 224 0.57 -23.09 -10.71
C GLU A 224 -0.74 -23.31 -9.92
N GLN A 225 -1.52 -24.32 -10.31
CA GLN A 225 -2.89 -24.52 -9.82
C GLN A 225 -2.94 -24.77 -8.31
N ASP A 226 -2.01 -25.57 -7.80
CA ASP A 226 -1.84 -25.89 -6.38
C ASP A 226 -1.39 -24.68 -5.53
N ARG A 227 -0.89 -23.61 -6.17
CA ARG A 227 -0.41 -22.40 -5.49
C ARG A 227 -1.45 -21.29 -5.42
N LYS A 228 -2.48 -21.34 -6.26
CA LYS A 228 -3.48 -20.28 -6.37
C LYS A 228 -4.24 -20.06 -5.06
N LYS A 229 -4.66 -21.13 -4.39
CA LYS A 229 -5.46 -21.05 -3.16
C LYS A 229 -4.67 -20.38 -2.03
N ALA A 230 -3.48 -20.89 -1.69
CA ALA A 230 -2.57 -20.25 -0.75
C ALA A 230 -2.31 -18.76 -1.09
N LEU A 231 -2.08 -18.43 -2.38
CA LEU A 231 -1.85 -17.05 -2.80
C LEU A 231 -3.09 -16.14 -2.62
N MET A 232 -4.29 -16.68 -2.86
CA MET A 232 -5.55 -15.99 -2.64
C MET A 232 -5.87 -15.82 -1.15
N TYR A 233 -5.56 -16.80 -0.29
CA TYR A 233 -5.69 -16.64 1.16
C TYR A 233 -4.71 -15.61 1.71
N ASN A 234 -3.45 -15.64 1.26
CA ASN A 234 -2.46 -14.62 1.61
C ASN A 234 -2.94 -13.22 1.22
N SER A 235 -3.53 -13.13 0.02
CA SER A 235 -4.54 -12.18 -0.45
C SER A 235 -5.39 -11.53 0.63
N ALA A 236 -6.45 -12.27 0.95
CA ALA A 236 -7.53 -11.85 1.80
C ALA A 236 -7.08 -11.56 3.23
N ILE A 237 -6.20 -12.39 3.79
CA ILE A 237 -5.72 -12.25 5.18
C ILE A 237 -4.90 -10.97 5.33
N SER A 238 -4.00 -10.68 4.37
CA SER A 238 -3.22 -9.44 4.40
C SER A 238 -4.14 -8.22 4.39
N THR A 239 -5.15 -8.21 3.52
CA THR A 239 -6.09 -7.10 3.40
C THR A 239 -6.95 -6.94 4.66
N GLY A 240 -7.46 -8.05 5.21
CA GLY A 240 -8.20 -8.04 6.47
C GLY A 240 -7.36 -7.49 7.64
N LEU A 241 -6.10 -7.91 7.74
CA LEU A 241 -5.18 -7.41 8.76
C LEU A 241 -4.80 -5.94 8.56
N CYS A 242 -4.71 -5.46 7.31
CA CYS A 242 -4.43 -4.04 7.03
C CYS A 242 -5.62 -3.17 7.43
N VAL A 243 -6.82 -3.54 6.99
CA VAL A 243 -8.06 -2.80 7.29
C VAL A 243 -8.36 -2.83 8.80
N GLY A 244 -8.30 -4.01 9.43
CA GLY A 244 -8.55 -4.14 10.87
C GLY A 244 -7.42 -3.57 11.73
N GLY A 245 -6.17 -3.75 11.32
CA GLY A 245 -4.99 -3.26 12.03
C GLY A 245 -4.83 -1.75 11.98
N GLY A 246 -5.26 -1.09 10.90
CA GLY A 246 -5.21 0.38 10.77
C GLY A 246 -5.90 1.09 11.94
N TYR A 247 -7.10 0.67 12.32
CA TYR A 247 -7.83 1.24 13.46
C TYR A 247 -7.21 0.96 14.83
N LEU A 248 -6.48 -0.15 14.98
CA LEU A 248 -5.86 -0.54 16.25
C LEU A 248 -4.51 0.17 16.47
N ILE A 249 -3.75 0.41 15.40
CA ILE A 249 -2.42 1.03 15.48
C ILE A 249 -2.51 2.51 15.86
N ASP A 250 -3.51 3.25 15.35
CA ASP A 250 -3.70 4.66 15.70
C ASP A 250 -3.80 4.86 17.22
N LYS A 251 -4.59 4.02 17.91
CA LYS A 251 -4.77 4.10 19.37
C LYS A 251 -3.51 3.70 20.16
N MET A 252 -2.69 2.80 19.64
CA MET A 252 -1.48 2.32 20.33
C MET A 252 -0.25 3.23 20.11
N SER A 253 -0.21 3.95 18.99
CA SER A 253 0.96 4.75 18.60
C SER A 253 1.10 6.06 19.36
N GLU A 254 -0.01 6.72 19.73
CA GLU A 254 0.01 8.06 20.33
C GLU A 254 0.73 8.10 21.69
N LYS A 255 0.40 7.18 22.60
CA LYS A 255 1.00 7.11 23.95
C LYS A 255 2.51 6.86 23.89
N SER A 256 2.94 5.92 23.04
CA SER A 256 4.37 5.63 22.85
C SER A 256 5.10 6.81 22.23
N THR A 257 4.47 7.50 21.27
CA THR A 257 5.06 8.65 20.57
C THR A 257 5.28 9.81 21.51
N LYS A 258 4.28 10.16 22.35
CA LYS A 258 4.40 11.22 23.35
C LYS A 258 5.55 10.97 24.33
N ASN A 259 5.61 9.78 24.93
CA ASN A 259 6.68 9.41 25.88
C ASN A 259 8.08 9.46 25.25
N PHE A 260 8.20 9.15 23.95
CA PHE A 260 9.47 9.25 23.24
C PHE A 260 9.87 10.70 22.95
N ILE A 261 8.91 11.54 22.55
CA ILE A 261 9.14 12.96 22.32
C ILE A 261 9.60 13.64 23.60
N GLU A 262 8.95 13.37 24.73
CA GLU A 262 9.32 13.96 26.04
C GLU A 262 10.76 13.64 26.41
N LYS A 263 11.17 12.36 26.35
CA LYS A 263 12.55 11.94 26.62
C LYS A 263 13.56 12.49 25.60
N PHE A 264 13.20 12.51 24.31
CA PHE A 264 14.07 13.06 23.27
C PHE A 264 14.27 14.56 23.47
N ALA A 265 13.19 15.29 23.78
CA ALA A 265 13.22 16.72 24.01
C ALA A 265 14.06 17.04 25.24
N GLU A 266 13.91 16.29 26.34
CA GLU A 266 14.72 16.44 27.54
C GLU A 266 16.22 16.33 27.29
N VAL A 267 16.65 15.32 26.53
CA VAL A 267 18.06 15.12 26.18
C VAL A 267 18.60 16.19 25.22
N ASN A 268 17.71 16.85 24.45
CA ASN A 268 18.08 17.80 23.40
C ASN A 268 17.61 19.25 23.68
N LYS A 269 17.25 19.60 24.93
CA LYS A 269 16.74 20.93 25.33
C LYS A 269 17.61 22.11 24.86
N LYS A 270 18.92 21.90 24.73
CA LYS A 270 19.90 22.91 24.30
C LYS A 270 20.11 22.98 22.78
N SER A 271 19.41 22.15 22.00
CA SER A 271 19.57 22.10 20.55
C SER A 271 18.72 23.18 19.88
N PRO A 272 19.31 24.04 19.01
CA PRO A 272 18.54 25.06 18.27
C PRO A 272 17.60 24.46 17.20
N ASN A 273 17.74 23.15 16.88
CA ASN A 273 16.88 22.46 15.93
C ASN A 273 15.85 21.54 16.62
N LEU A 274 15.60 21.71 17.93
CA LEU A 274 14.75 20.81 18.70
C LEU A 274 13.34 20.68 18.10
N ASP A 275 12.71 21.77 17.72
CA ASP A 275 11.36 21.76 17.15
C ASP A 275 11.30 20.98 15.83
N LYS A 276 12.30 21.17 14.96
CA LYS A 276 12.44 20.37 13.73
C LYS A 276 12.63 18.89 14.00
N TYR A 277 13.38 18.53 15.05
CA TYR A 277 13.52 17.12 15.42
C TYR A 277 12.21 16.53 15.94
N ILE A 278 11.44 17.29 16.72
CA ILE A 278 10.12 16.86 17.22
C ILE A 278 9.13 16.68 16.05
N GLU A 279 9.09 17.60 15.10
CA GLU A 279 8.30 17.48 13.86
C GLU A 279 8.71 16.23 13.07
N GLY A 280 10.01 16.04 12.89
CA GLY A 280 10.54 14.82 12.26
C GLY A 280 10.12 13.55 12.99
N ILE A 281 10.10 13.54 14.32
CA ILE A 281 9.65 12.37 15.11
C ILE A 281 8.17 12.07 14.86
N LYS A 282 7.32 13.10 14.77
CA LYS A 282 5.89 12.97 14.47
C LYS A 282 5.62 12.38 13.08
N ILE A 283 6.57 12.49 12.16
CA ILE A 283 6.50 11.89 10.82
C ILE A 283 7.13 10.48 10.82
N VAL A 284 8.38 10.37 11.26
CA VAL A 284 9.18 9.13 11.17
C VAL A 284 8.59 8.03 12.03
N LYS A 285 8.19 8.31 13.27
CA LYS A 285 7.79 7.26 14.20
C LYS A 285 6.50 6.57 13.77
N PRO A 286 5.40 7.27 13.45
CA PRO A 286 4.23 6.63 12.87
C PRO A 286 4.57 5.88 11.58
N ALA A 287 5.28 6.51 10.64
CA ALA A 287 5.65 5.88 9.37
C ALA A 287 6.43 4.57 9.55
N MET A 288 7.34 4.51 10.52
CA MET A 288 8.10 3.29 10.84
C MET A 288 7.24 2.25 11.56
N ILE A 289 6.34 2.64 12.48
CA ILE A 289 5.43 1.69 13.14
C ILE A 289 4.48 1.06 12.11
N PHE A 290 3.83 1.89 11.29
CA PHE A 290 2.97 1.44 10.20
C PHE A 290 3.77 0.60 9.19
N GLY A 291 4.98 1.05 8.83
CA GLY A 291 5.85 0.34 7.92
C GLY A 291 6.26 -1.04 8.45
N VAL A 292 6.67 -1.17 9.70
CA VAL A 292 7.02 -2.47 10.31
C VAL A 292 5.80 -3.38 10.40
N MET A 293 4.65 -2.87 10.82
CA MET A 293 3.41 -3.66 10.82
C MET A 293 3.07 -4.17 9.42
N TYR A 294 3.05 -3.28 8.44
CA TYR A 294 2.61 -3.56 7.08
C TYR A 294 3.61 -4.39 6.25
N TYR A 295 4.91 -4.18 6.45
CA TYR A 295 5.97 -4.82 5.67
C TYR A 295 6.68 -5.95 6.40
N VAL A 296 6.48 -6.14 7.71
CA VAL A 296 7.11 -7.24 8.48
C VAL A 296 6.07 -8.17 9.08
N PHE A 297 5.24 -7.68 10.00
CA PHE A 297 4.31 -8.54 10.74
C PHE A 297 3.16 -9.10 9.90
N ILE A 298 2.43 -8.24 9.19
CA ILE A 298 1.31 -8.67 8.36
C ILE A 298 1.75 -9.70 7.31
N PRO A 299 2.86 -9.51 6.57
CA PRO A 299 3.35 -10.52 5.63
C PRO A 299 3.69 -11.86 6.28
N ILE A 300 4.31 -11.87 7.46
CA ILE A 300 4.61 -13.12 8.18
C ILE A 300 3.31 -13.84 8.55
N ILE A 301 2.38 -13.12 9.20
CA ILE A 301 1.11 -13.70 9.66
C ILE A 301 0.28 -14.18 8.48
N SER A 302 0.15 -13.38 7.43
CA SER A 302 -0.68 -13.73 6.27
C SER A 302 -0.07 -14.86 5.45
N THR A 303 1.26 -14.95 5.34
CA THR A 303 1.94 -16.07 4.68
C THR A 303 1.78 -17.35 5.50
N PHE A 304 1.96 -17.27 6.82
CA PHE A 304 1.80 -18.42 7.72
C PHE A 304 0.36 -18.97 7.72
N LEU A 305 -0.63 -18.10 7.92
CA LEU A 305 -2.03 -18.52 7.99
C LEU A 305 -2.55 -19.01 6.64
N ALA A 306 -2.13 -18.40 5.53
CA ALA A 306 -2.54 -18.83 4.20
C ALA A 306 -2.13 -20.27 3.90
N ASP A 307 -0.93 -20.67 4.31
CA ASP A 307 -0.42 -22.03 4.15
C ASP A 307 -1.25 -23.05 4.93
N ARG A 308 -1.67 -22.70 6.15
CA ARG A 308 -2.50 -23.56 6.99
C ARG A 308 -3.93 -23.69 6.49
N PHE A 309 -4.51 -22.59 6.00
CA PHE A 309 -5.86 -22.61 5.43
C PHE A 309 -5.91 -23.27 4.05
N ASP A 310 -4.80 -23.32 3.33
CA ASP A 310 -4.70 -24.09 2.07
C ASP A 310 -4.94 -25.59 2.29
N GLY A 311 -4.73 -26.10 3.52
CA GLY A 311 -5.07 -27.47 3.92
C GLY A 311 -4.25 -28.56 3.22
N ASN A 312 -3.42 -28.21 2.23
CA ASN A 312 -2.42 -29.09 1.68
C ASN A 312 -1.35 -29.33 2.74
N LYS A 313 -1.54 -30.39 3.53
CA LYS A 313 -0.42 -31.11 4.11
C LYS A 313 0.46 -31.56 2.94
N TYR A 314 1.44 -30.75 2.56
CA TYR A 314 2.68 -31.30 2.04
C TYR A 314 3.31 -32.05 3.21
N ILE A 315 2.78 -33.26 3.45
CA ILE A 315 3.46 -34.26 4.25
C ILE A 315 4.87 -34.30 3.68
N SER A 316 5.83 -34.21 4.59
CA SER A 316 7.23 -34.51 4.38
C SER A 316 7.38 -35.96 3.85
N THR A 317 6.99 -36.21 2.61
CA THR A 317 7.33 -37.40 1.83
C THR A 317 8.34 -36.99 0.76
N LYS A 318 9.43 -36.38 1.24
CA LYS A 318 10.76 -36.46 0.60
C LYS A 318 11.80 -36.70 1.71
N ASN A 319 11.56 -37.75 2.49
CA ASN A 319 12.62 -38.52 3.12
C ASN A 319 12.42 -39.98 2.69
N LYS A 320 12.95 -40.28 1.51
CA LYS A 320 13.68 -41.49 1.18
C LYS A 320 14.70 -41.11 0.11
#